data_AF-A0A0G0FLK5-F1
#
_entry.id   AF-A0A0G0FLK5-F1
#
_cell.length_a   1.000
_cell.length_b   1.000
_cell.length_c   1.000
_cell.angle_alpha   90.00
_cell.angle_beta   90.00
_cell.angle_gamma   90.00
#
_symmetry.space_group_name_H-M   'P 1'
#
loop_
_entity.id
_entity.type
_entity.pdbx_description
1 polymer ?
#
loop_
_entity_poly.entity_id
_entity_poly.type
_entity_poly.pdbx_seq_one_letter_code
_entity_poly.pdbx_strand_id
1 'polypeptide(L)'
;MPEIEKNKLLPTYAEVLRELGDQINLRKWIILKRSLLLIWPVLVGSVTLVIGNSLYNEGVLTRESPLFIGGIILLCFWAIFIVFYGAIMRHIFEIEKRIWVDSFFDKKNIEPNISWKISQKIFWPVFIFRFKIFARYYFLPVFLYLLSLFIYIVAILKFNIMWHWSIFPIILLGGPIVIWLYAYYLRIKLRFSWFIFLDQYGKDNFSFKNLIKEMEELEKISKNEQFKKAFMINFGVDSVEVLINTVNSLISNKLISLNSNVGNVAGVVLKHAGDEIAMQASSFAKIAAMYILYQFARQELYGKSQEVNDFIYNLG
;
A
#
# COMPACT_ATOMS: atom_id res chain seq x y z
N MET A 1 -20.08 29.36 -28.87
CA MET A 1 -19.36 28.07 -29.00
C MET A 1 -18.72 28.03 -30.37
N PRO A 2 -17.49 27.53 -30.46
CA PRO A 2 -17.40 26.13 -30.87
C PRO A 2 -16.78 25.28 -29.77
N GLU A 3 -17.49 24.20 -29.44
CA GLU A 3 -17.16 23.10 -28.51
C GLU A 3 -15.88 22.33 -28.87
N ILE A 4 -15.08 22.82 -29.81
CA ILE A 4 -13.96 22.09 -30.41
C ILE A 4 -12.67 22.26 -29.59
N GLU A 5 -12.51 23.36 -28.83
CA GLU A 5 -11.32 23.54 -27.97
C GLU A 5 -11.41 22.86 -26.60
N LYS A 6 -12.61 22.45 -26.15
CA LYS A 6 -12.75 21.60 -24.95
C LYS A 6 -12.39 20.13 -25.19
N ASN A 7 -12.22 19.73 -26.46
CA ASN A 7 -11.88 18.36 -26.86
C ASN A 7 -10.36 18.12 -27.02
N LYS A 8 -9.53 19.14 -26.86
CA LYS A 8 -8.08 18.94 -26.75
C LYS A 8 -7.71 18.72 -25.29
N LEU A 9 -7.08 17.57 -25.05
CA LEU A 9 -6.29 17.19 -23.87
C LEU A 9 -7.04 16.51 -22.72
N LEU A 10 -7.81 15.47 -23.06
CA LEU A 10 -7.81 14.27 -22.22
C LEU A 10 -6.74 13.34 -22.81
N PRO A 11 -5.64 12.98 -22.10
CA PRO A 11 -4.73 11.96 -22.59
C PRO A 11 -5.50 10.68 -22.90
N THR A 12 -5.22 10.09 -24.05
CA THR A 12 -5.96 8.91 -24.51
C THR A 12 -5.59 7.74 -23.60
N TYR A 13 -6.53 6.85 -23.29
CA TYR A 13 -6.32 5.65 -22.47
C TYR A 13 -5.04 4.85 -22.81
N ALA A 14 -4.74 4.73 -24.11
CA ALA A 14 -3.53 4.08 -24.60
C ALA A 14 -2.25 4.80 -24.17
N GLU A 15 -2.26 6.13 -24.10
CA GLU A 15 -1.13 6.95 -23.65
C GLU A 15 -0.90 6.76 -22.14
N VAL A 16 -1.97 6.76 -21.35
CA VAL A 16 -1.93 6.52 -19.91
C VAL A 16 -1.40 5.12 -19.60
N LEU A 17 -1.92 4.08 -20.29
CA LEU A 17 -1.45 2.71 -20.13
C LEU A 17 -0.01 2.52 -20.61
N ARG A 18 0.38 3.20 -21.69
CA ARG A 18 1.75 3.20 -22.17
C ARG A 18 2.68 3.86 -21.16
N GLU A 19 2.33 5.01 -20.62
CA GLU A 19 3.09 5.71 -19.59
C GLU A 19 3.22 4.87 -18.30
N LEU A 20 2.15 4.18 -17.90
CA LEU A 20 2.17 3.21 -16.81
C LEU A 20 3.13 2.03 -17.10
N GLY A 21 3.05 1.46 -18.30
CA GLY A 21 3.93 0.39 -18.76
C GLY A 21 5.40 0.84 -18.79
N ASP A 22 5.67 2.04 -19.28
CA ASP A 22 7.00 2.65 -19.34
C ASP A 22 7.56 2.87 -17.94
N GLN A 23 6.77 3.39 -16.99
CA GLN A 23 7.17 3.51 -15.59
C GLN A 23 7.54 2.17 -14.95
N ILE A 24 6.69 1.16 -15.13
CA ILE A 24 6.94 -0.19 -14.60
C ILE A 24 8.22 -0.76 -15.21
N ASN A 25 8.41 -0.62 -16.53
CA ASN A 25 9.58 -1.14 -17.21
C ASN A 25 10.88 -0.42 -16.80
N LEU A 26 10.83 0.90 -16.61
CA LEU A 26 11.95 1.72 -16.12
C LEU A 26 12.36 1.33 -14.70
N ARG A 27 11.38 1.02 -13.83
CA ARG A 27 11.63 0.80 -12.39
C ARG A 27 11.64 -0.68 -11.97
N LYS A 28 11.41 -1.64 -12.88
CA LYS A 28 11.28 -3.09 -12.58
C LYS A 28 12.42 -3.66 -11.73
N TRP A 29 13.67 -3.30 -12.04
CA TRP A 29 14.84 -3.79 -11.31
C TRP A 29 14.96 -3.17 -9.92
N ILE A 30 14.52 -1.92 -9.77
CA ILE A 30 14.50 -1.23 -8.48
C ILE A 30 13.38 -1.83 -7.62
N ILE A 31 12.20 -2.07 -8.19
CA ILE A 31 11.09 -2.76 -7.51
C ILE A 31 11.57 -4.13 -7.02
N LEU A 32 12.24 -4.92 -7.87
CA LEU A 32 12.79 -6.21 -7.47
C LEU A 32 13.81 -6.08 -6.32
N LYS A 33 14.76 -5.16 -6.42
CA LYS A 33 15.77 -4.91 -5.37
C LYS A 33 15.14 -4.50 -4.04
N ARG A 34 14.12 -3.63 -4.07
CA ARG A 34 13.41 -3.16 -2.87
C ARG A 34 12.49 -4.25 -2.29
N SER A 35 11.84 -5.07 -3.12
CA SER A 35 11.08 -6.23 -2.66
C SER A 35 11.97 -7.26 -1.98
N LEU A 36 13.16 -7.54 -2.51
CA LEU A 36 14.15 -8.39 -1.84
C LEU A 36 14.58 -7.80 -0.49
N LEU A 37 14.76 -6.48 -0.42
CA LEU A 37 15.08 -5.78 0.83
C LEU A 37 13.94 -5.85 1.87
N LEU A 38 12.69 -6.05 1.45
CA LEU A 38 11.55 -6.22 2.37
C LEU A 38 11.52 -7.63 2.97
N ILE A 39 11.78 -8.64 2.15
CA ILE A 39 11.61 -10.04 2.55
C ILE A 39 12.87 -10.67 3.13
N TRP A 40 14.06 -10.09 2.98
CA TRP A 40 15.30 -10.74 3.44
C TRP A 40 15.26 -11.23 4.89
N PRO A 41 14.64 -10.53 5.87
CA PRO A 41 14.57 -11.04 7.24
C PRO A 41 13.69 -12.28 7.35
N VAL A 42 12.63 -12.34 6.55
CA VAL A 42 11.75 -13.52 6.42
C VAL A 42 12.53 -14.66 5.81
N LEU A 43 13.30 -14.41 4.74
CA LEU A 43 14.13 -15.43 4.10
C LEU A 43 15.14 -16.03 5.08
N VAL A 44 15.84 -15.18 5.84
CA VAL A 44 16.76 -15.63 6.90
C VAL A 44 16.02 -16.44 7.97
N GLY A 45 14.84 -16.00 8.40
CA GLY A 45 14.00 -16.73 9.35
C GLY A 45 13.58 -18.11 8.83
N SER A 46 13.14 -18.20 7.57
CA SER A 46 12.75 -19.44 6.92
C SER A 46 13.91 -20.43 6.82
N VAL A 47 15.11 -19.97 6.45
CA VAL A 47 16.32 -20.80 6.39
C VAL A 47 16.67 -21.32 7.78
N THR A 48 16.68 -20.46 8.80
CA THR A 48 16.95 -20.84 10.19
C THR A 48 15.97 -21.88 10.71
N LEU A 49 14.67 -21.76 10.38
CA LEU A 49 13.66 -22.75 10.76
C LEU A 49 13.88 -24.11 10.08
N VAL A 50 14.26 -24.14 8.79
CA VAL A 50 14.53 -25.41 8.10
C VAL A 50 15.78 -26.09 8.67
N ILE A 51 16.85 -25.33 8.92
CA ILE A 51 18.07 -25.86 9.55
C ILE A 51 17.75 -26.38 10.96
N GLY A 52 17.03 -25.59 11.76
CA GLY A 52 16.63 -25.98 13.12
C GLY A 52 15.78 -27.24 13.13
N ASN A 53 14.88 -27.41 12.17
CA ASN A 53 14.07 -28.62 12.03
C ASN A 53 14.93 -29.85 11.63
N SER A 54 15.91 -29.68 10.74
CA SER A 54 16.86 -30.77 10.40
C SER A 54 17.64 -31.22 11.62
N LEU A 55 18.22 -30.25 12.35
CA LEU A 55 19.01 -30.52 13.56
C LEU A 55 18.18 -31.14 14.69
N TYR A 56 16.90 -30.79 14.81
CA TYR A 56 15.97 -31.44 15.75
C TYR A 56 15.68 -32.89 15.34
N ASN A 57 15.42 -33.14 14.07
CA ASN A 57 15.14 -34.49 13.55
C ASN A 57 16.37 -35.41 13.61
N GLU A 58 17.58 -34.86 13.49
CA GLU A 58 18.86 -35.56 13.67
C GLU A 58 19.25 -35.79 15.14
N GLY A 59 18.44 -35.30 16.09
CA GLY A 59 18.67 -35.48 17.53
C GLY A 59 19.75 -34.57 18.14
N VAL A 60 20.27 -33.61 17.37
CA VAL A 60 21.28 -32.63 17.82
C VAL A 60 20.64 -31.57 18.73
N LEU A 61 19.40 -31.19 18.44
CA LEU A 61 18.59 -30.29 19.27
C LEU A 61 17.56 -31.08 20.09
N THR A 62 17.82 -31.26 21.39
CA THR A 62 16.85 -31.86 22.32
C THR A 62 16.05 -30.78 23.06
N ARG A 63 14.77 -31.07 23.39
CA ARG A 63 13.85 -30.09 24.02
C ARG A 63 14.35 -29.52 25.35
N GLU A 64 15.11 -30.31 26.10
CA GLU A 64 15.65 -29.92 27.41
C GLU A 64 16.98 -29.18 27.30
N SER A 65 17.58 -29.10 26.10
CA SER A 65 18.85 -28.40 25.92
C SER A 65 18.67 -26.89 26.12
N PRO A 66 19.60 -26.22 26.83
CA PRO A 66 19.63 -24.75 26.89
C PRO A 66 19.68 -24.09 25.51
N LEU A 67 20.25 -24.79 24.51
CA LEU A 67 20.30 -24.36 23.12
C LEU A 67 18.92 -24.31 22.46
N PHE A 68 18.02 -25.25 22.79
CA PHE A 68 16.65 -25.25 22.27
C PHE A 68 15.84 -24.09 22.84
N ILE A 69 15.91 -23.85 24.15
CA ILE A 69 15.23 -22.73 24.81
C ILE A 69 15.77 -21.39 24.30
N GLY A 70 17.10 -21.25 24.22
CA GLY A 70 17.74 -20.06 23.65
C GLY A 70 17.36 -19.81 22.19
N GLY A 71 17.26 -20.87 21.39
CA GLY A 71 16.80 -20.82 20.00
C GLY A 71 15.36 -20.29 19.86
N ILE A 72 14.44 -20.74 20.72
CA ILE A 72 13.06 -20.25 20.74
C ILE A 72 13.01 -18.76 21.09
N ILE A 73 13.73 -18.33 22.11
CA ILE A 73 13.78 -16.92 22.52
C ILE A 73 14.31 -16.05 21.37
N LEU A 74 15.38 -16.49 20.71
CA LEU A 74 15.96 -15.79 19.57
C LEU A 74 14.98 -15.73 18.38
N LEU A 75 14.23 -16.81 18.11
CA LEU A 75 13.18 -16.81 17.09
C LEU A 75 12.05 -15.83 17.43
N CYS A 76 11.65 -15.71 18.71
CA CYS A 76 10.66 -14.73 19.14
C CYS A 76 11.15 -13.30 18.92
N PHE A 77 12.39 -12.98 19.31
CA PHE A 77 12.99 -11.67 19.04
C PHE A 77 13.11 -11.40 17.53
N TRP A 78 13.50 -12.40 16.75
CA TRP A 78 13.58 -12.30 15.30
C TRP A 78 12.21 -12.05 14.66
N ALA A 79 11.16 -12.71 15.14
CA ALA A 79 9.80 -12.49 14.67
C ALA A 79 9.33 -11.06 14.95
N ILE A 80 9.61 -10.53 16.13
CA ILE A 80 9.32 -9.13 16.48
C ILE A 80 10.09 -8.19 15.54
N PHE A 81 11.38 -8.45 15.32
CA PHE A 81 12.20 -7.69 14.38
C PHE A 81 11.62 -7.69 12.96
N ILE A 82 11.24 -8.86 12.42
CA ILE A 82 10.60 -8.99 11.10
C ILE A 82 9.37 -8.09 11.00
N VAL A 83 8.51 -8.09 12.02
CA VAL A 83 7.27 -7.31 12.02
C VAL A 83 7.57 -5.80 11.98
N PHE A 84 8.43 -5.31 12.86
CA PHE A 84 8.76 -3.88 12.92
C PHE A 84 9.54 -3.41 11.70
N TYR A 85 10.56 -4.16 11.29
CA TYR A 85 11.35 -3.87 10.09
C TYR A 85 10.46 -3.86 8.85
N GLY A 86 9.62 -4.89 8.67
CA GLY A 86 8.71 -5.01 7.55
C GLY A 86 7.71 -3.85 7.48
N ALA A 87 7.14 -3.44 8.62
CA ALA A 87 6.23 -2.31 8.69
C ALA A 87 6.89 -1.00 8.26
N ILE A 88 8.07 -0.69 8.80
CA ILE A 88 8.82 0.54 8.49
C ILE A 88 9.24 0.55 7.03
N MET A 89 9.90 -0.50 6.57
CA MET A 89 10.45 -0.56 5.22
C MET A 89 9.35 -0.59 4.16
N ARG A 90 8.23 -1.27 4.42
CA ARG A 90 7.07 -1.26 3.51
C ARG A 90 6.48 0.13 3.43
N HIS A 91 6.44 0.88 4.54
CA HIS A 91 5.96 2.25 4.53
C HIS A 91 6.88 3.19 3.74
N ILE A 92 8.19 3.10 3.94
CA ILE A 92 9.19 3.85 3.16
C ILE A 92 9.07 3.53 1.67
N PHE A 93 8.92 2.25 1.31
CA PHE A 93 8.79 1.86 -0.08
C PHE A 93 7.46 2.31 -0.70
N GLU A 94 6.36 2.34 0.07
CA GLU A 94 5.11 2.97 -0.38
C GLU A 94 5.28 4.47 -0.66
N ILE A 95 6.03 5.19 0.17
CA ILE A 95 6.34 6.61 -0.04
C ILE A 95 7.15 6.77 -1.33
N GLU A 96 8.21 5.98 -1.50
CA GLU A 96 9.09 6.02 -2.67
C GLU A 96 8.32 5.78 -3.97
N LYS A 97 7.45 4.75 -4.02
CA LYS A 97 6.60 4.47 -5.19
C LYS A 97 5.74 5.67 -5.60
N ARG A 98 5.23 6.43 -4.63
CA ARG A 98 4.40 7.61 -4.89
C ARG A 98 5.24 8.76 -5.44
N ILE A 99 6.45 8.96 -4.91
CA ILE A 99 7.41 9.93 -5.45
C ILE A 99 7.82 9.55 -6.89
N TRP A 100 8.00 8.27 -7.21
CA TRP A 100 8.30 7.85 -8.58
C TRP A 100 7.19 8.17 -9.56
N VAL A 101 5.94 7.91 -9.16
CA VAL A 101 4.77 8.25 -9.98
C VAL A 101 4.72 9.76 -10.18
N ASP A 102 4.77 10.53 -9.10
CA ASP A 102 4.71 11.99 -9.12
C ASP A 102 5.81 12.61 -9.99
N SER A 103 7.07 12.24 -9.74
CA SER A 103 8.23 12.76 -10.49
C SER A 103 8.23 12.40 -11.98
N PHE A 104 7.72 11.23 -12.36
CA PHE A 104 7.60 10.88 -13.77
C PHE A 104 6.64 11.83 -14.50
N PHE A 105 5.48 12.11 -13.89
CA PHE A 105 4.50 12.99 -14.48
C PHE A 105 4.94 14.46 -14.46
N ASP A 106 5.71 14.87 -13.44
CA ASP A 106 6.38 16.17 -13.37
C ASP A 106 7.60 16.26 -14.33
N LYS A 107 7.90 15.20 -15.08
CA LYS A 107 9.05 15.09 -15.99
C LYS A 107 10.39 15.34 -15.29
N LYS A 108 10.47 15.04 -13.99
CA LYS A 108 11.69 15.11 -13.17
C LYS A 108 12.35 13.73 -13.15
N ASN A 109 13.56 13.62 -13.70
CA ASN A 109 14.32 12.38 -13.61
C ASN A 109 14.99 12.26 -12.25
N ILE A 110 14.37 11.53 -11.33
CA ILE A 110 14.92 11.27 -9.99
C ILE A 110 15.65 9.93 -9.98
N GLU A 111 16.92 9.97 -9.57
CA GLU A 111 17.72 8.78 -9.36
C GLU A 111 17.18 7.93 -8.20
N PRO A 112 17.30 6.59 -8.27
CA PRO A 112 16.74 5.68 -7.26
C PRO A 112 17.32 5.88 -5.84
N ASN A 113 18.53 6.42 -5.74
CA ASN A 113 19.15 6.72 -4.44
C ASN A 113 18.56 8.00 -3.84
N ILE A 114 18.26 8.99 -4.68
CA ILE A 114 17.66 10.26 -4.27
C ILE A 114 16.21 10.01 -3.85
N SER A 115 15.42 9.25 -4.62
CA SER A 115 14.04 8.90 -4.26
C SER A 115 13.95 8.19 -2.91
N TRP A 116 14.92 7.32 -2.61
CA TRP A 116 15.00 6.62 -1.33
C TRP A 116 15.34 7.54 -0.16
N LYS A 117 16.25 8.51 -0.36
CA LYS A 117 16.57 9.51 0.68
C LYS A 117 15.39 10.42 0.96
N ILE A 118 14.70 10.88 -0.09
CA ILE A 118 13.49 11.69 0.04
C ILE A 118 12.42 10.90 0.82
N SER A 119 12.21 9.62 0.49
CA SER A 119 11.21 8.80 1.18
C SER A 119 11.50 8.59 2.66
N GLN A 120 12.78 8.46 3.03
CA GLN A 120 13.22 8.40 4.43
C GLN A 120 13.01 9.73 5.16
N LYS A 121 13.33 10.88 4.54
CA LYS A 121 13.14 12.20 5.15
C LYS A 121 11.67 12.56 5.34
N ILE A 122 10.80 12.17 4.40
CA ILE A 122 9.35 12.43 4.43
C ILE A 122 8.59 11.40 5.30
N PHE A 123 9.25 10.32 5.76
CA PHE A 123 8.64 9.26 6.56
C PHE A 123 7.81 9.79 7.74
N TRP A 124 8.43 10.58 8.63
CA TRP A 124 7.75 11.09 9.82
C TRP A 124 6.60 12.04 9.49
N PRO A 125 6.78 13.04 8.59
CA PRO A 125 5.68 13.88 8.12
C PRO A 125 4.48 13.09 7.60
N VAL A 126 4.71 12.08 6.73
CA VAL A 126 3.64 11.24 6.18
C VAL A 126 3.00 10.38 7.26
N PHE A 127 3.81 9.83 8.18
CA PHE A 127 3.30 9.03 9.29
C PHE A 127 2.36 9.85 10.18
N ILE A 128 2.77 11.08 10.55
CA ILE A 128 1.94 12.01 11.33
C ILE A 128 0.66 12.36 10.56
N PHE A 129 0.76 12.62 9.26
CA PHE A 129 -0.39 12.89 8.41
C PHE A 129 -1.39 11.72 8.40
N ARG A 130 -0.91 10.49 8.20
CA ARG A 130 -1.74 9.27 8.25
C ARG A 130 -2.36 9.07 9.63
N PHE A 131 -1.60 9.34 10.69
CA PHE A 131 -2.12 9.26 12.05
C PHE A 131 -3.24 10.29 12.30
N LYS A 132 -3.11 11.53 11.81
CA LYS A 132 -4.18 12.54 11.89
C LYS A 132 -5.43 12.12 11.11
N ILE A 133 -5.28 11.53 9.93
CA ILE A 133 -6.39 10.94 9.18
C ILE A 133 -7.04 9.81 9.99
N PHE A 134 -6.24 8.91 10.56
CA PHE A 134 -6.72 7.81 11.40
C PHE A 134 -7.52 8.34 12.60
N ALA A 135 -6.95 9.26 13.36
CA ALA A 135 -7.60 9.87 14.52
C ALA A 135 -8.93 10.55 14.17
N ARG A 136 -9.00 11.23 13.02
CA ARG A 136 -10.22 11.95 12.59
C ARG A 136 -11.31 11.03 12.04
N TYR A 137 -10.94 10.02 11.25
CA TYR A 137 -11.92 9.24 10.48
C TYR A 137 -12.08 7.81 10.99
N TYR A 138 -11.01 7.14 11.41
CA TYR A 138 -11.05 5.71 11.74
C TYR A 138 -11.16 5.42 13.25
N PHE A 139 -10.69 6.34 14.11
CA PHE A 139 -10.63 6.10 15.54
C PHE A 139 -12.00 5.86 16.18
N LEU A 140 -12.98 6.74 15.92
CA LEU A 140 -14.31 6.64 16.53
C LEU A 140 -15.02 5.30 16.25
N PRO A 141 -15.18 4.83 14.99
CA PRO A 141 -15.87 3.56 14.73
C PRO A 141 -15.13 2.35 15.30
N VAL A 142 -13.79 2.35 15.26
CA VAL A 142 -12.98 1.28 15.87
C VAL A 142 -13.15 1.28 17.39
N PHE A 143 -13.11 2.46 18.01
CA PHE A 143 -13.31 2.60 19.45
C PHE A 143 -14.71 2.14 19.89
N LEU A 144 -15.77 2.55 19.18
CA LEU A 144 -17.14 2.13 19.47
C LEU A 144 -17.31 0.60 19.36
N TYR A 145 -16.65 -0.03 18.38
CA TYR A 145 -16.66 -1.48 18.25
C TYR A 145 -15.91 -2.21 19.36
N LEU A 146 -14.74 -1.72 19.76
CA LEU A 146 -13.99 -2.30 20.88
C LEU A 146 -14.74 -2.11 22.20
N LEU A 147 -15.39 -0.95 22.38
CA LEU A 147 -16.21 -0.66 23.54
C LEU A 147 -17.44 -1.59 23.59
N SER A 148 -18.10 -1.85 22.47
CA SER A 148 -19.25 -2.76 22.43
C SER A 148 -18.83 -4.21 22.73
N LEU A 149 -17.69 -4.67 22.20
CA LEU A 149 -17.10 -5.96 22.58
C LEU A 149 -16.77 -6.03 24.07
N PHE A 150 -16.16 -5.00 24.63
CA PHE A 150 -15.82 -4.95 26.04
C PHE A 150 -17.06 -5.00 26.94
N ILE A 151 -18.08 -4.18 26.66
CA ILE A 151 -19.35 -4.19 27.39
C ILE A 151 -20.00 -5.57 27.31
N TYR A 152 -20.00 -6.19 26.13
CA TYR A 152 -20.55 -7.52 25.92
C TYR A 152 -19.82 -8.59 26.75
N ILE A 153 -18.49 -8.58 26.77
CA ILE A 153 -17.67 -9.51 27.57
C ILE A 153 -17.98 -9.36 29.07
N VAL A 154 -18.00 -8.12 29.58
CA VAL A 154 -18.31 -7.85 30.98
C VAL A 154 -19.74 -8.29 31.33
N ALA A 155 -20.70 -8.10 30.42
CA ALA A 155 -22.09 -8.45 30.61
C ALA A 155 -22.31 -9.96 30.73
N ILE A 156 -21.61 -10.77 29.91
CA ILE A 156 -21.62 -12.24 30.05
C ILE A 156 -21.03 -12.64 31.41
N LEU A 157 -19.84 -12.14 31.74
CA LEU A 157 -19.09 -12.57 32.92
C LEU A 157 -19.82 -12.24 34.23
N LYS A 158 -20.56 -11.11 34.29
CA LYS A 158 -21.22 -10.66 35.52
C LYS A 158 -22.70 -11.02 35.64
N PHE A 159 -23.43 -11.08 34.53
CA PHE A 159 -24.90 -11.15 34.57
C PHE A 159 -25.49 -12.42 33.97
N ASN A 160 -24.65 -13.33 33.45
CA ASN A 160 -25.07 -14.61 32.87
C ASN A 160 -26.28 -14.48 31.92
N ILE A 161 -26.20 -13.49 31.01
CA ILE A 161 -27.33 -13.06 30.18
C ILE A 161 -27.74 -14.18 29.23
N MET A 162 -28.96 -14.71 29.38
CA MET A 162 -29.49 -15.86 28.65
C MET A 162 -29.48 -15.71 27.10
N TRP A 163 -29.45 -14.48 26.58
CA TRP A 163 -29.46 -14.16 25.13
C TRP A 163 -28.06 -14.07 24.48
N HIS A 164 -27.01 -14.51 25.18
CA HIS A 164 -25.62 -14.44 24.72
C HIS A 164 -25.43 -15.04 23.31
N TRP A 165 -26.06 -16.18 23.00
CA TRP A 165 -25.92 -16.87 21.72
C TRP A 165 -26.53 -16.13 20.51
N SER A 166 -27.54 -15.28 20.72
CA SER A 166 -28.20 -14.55 19.63
C SER A 166 -27.54 -13.20 19.32
N ILE A 167 -27.00 -12.53 20.34
CA ILE A 167 -26.37 -11.20 20.21
C ILE A 167 -24.89 -11.32 19.82
N PHE A 168 -24.21 -12.39 20.24
CA PHE A 168 -22.79 -12.62 19.94
C PHE A 168 -22.47 -12.56 18.44
N PRO A 169 -23.17 -13.28 17.56
CA PRO A 169 -22.80 -13.33 16.14
C PRO A 169 -23.05 -11.99 15.47
N ILE A 170 -24.04 -11.21 15.92
CA ILE A 170 -24.35 -9.89 15.38
C ILE A 170 -23.23 -8.90 15.69
N ILE A 171 -22.72 -8.88 16.92
CA ILE A 171 -21.61 -8.00 17.28
C ILE A 171 -20.31 -8.50 16.63
N LEU A 172 -20.04 -9.80 16.69
CA LEU A 172 -18.78 -10.39 16.21
C LEU A 172 -18.66 -10.34 14.68
N LEU A 173 -19.74 -10.55 13.93
CA LEU A 173 -19.72 -10.55 12.45
C LEU A 173 -20.24 -9.25 11.85
N GLY A 174 -21.33 -8.71 12.39
CA GLY A 174 -21.94 -7.46 11.90
C GLY A 174 -21.04 -6.24 12.14
N GLY A 175 -20.37 -6.17 13.31
CA GLY A 175 -19.43 -5.10 13.62
C GLY A 175 -18.29 -4.97 12.60
N PRO A 176 -17.53 -6.04 12.32
CA PRO A 176 -16.50 -6.03 11.29
C PRO A 176 -17.02 -5.70 9.90
N ILE A 177 -18.21 -6.16 9.51
CA ILE A 177 -18.81 -5.82 8.21
C ILE A 177 -19.07 -4.32 8.12
N VAL A 178 -19.66 -3.72 9.16
CA VAL A 178 -19.93 -2.26 9.18
C VAL A 178 -18.62 -1.47 9.14
N ILE A 179 -17.61 -1.88 9.92
CA ILE A 179 -16.28 -1.24 9.89
C ILE A 179 -15.64 -1.39 8.52
N TRP A 180 -15.78 -2.55 7.88
CA TRP A 180 -15.23 -2.81 6.55
C TRP A 180 -15.90 -1.94 5.48
N LEU A 181 -17.24 -1.84 5.49
CA LEU A 181 -18.00 -0.96 4.59
C LEU A 181 -17.61 0.51 4.81
N TYR A 182 -17.47 0.93 6.07
CA TYR A 182 -17.05 2.28 6.41
C TYR A 182 -15.60 2.56 5.96
N ALA A 183 -14.69 1.61 6.16
CA ALA A 183 -13.31 1.70 5.70
C ALA A 183 -13.22 1.76 4.16
N TYR A 184 -14.07 1.01 3.46
CA TYR A 184 -14.19 1.07 2.00
C TYR A 184 -14.69 2.45 1.53
N TYR A 185 -15.74 2.98 2.16
CA TYR A 185 -16.22 4.34 1.90
C TYR A 185 -15.11 5.38 2.11
N LEU A 186 -14.40 5.31 3.25
CA LEU A 186 -13.28 6.20 3.54
C LEU A 186 -12.13 6.05 2.54
N ARG A 187 -11.85 4.84 2.06
CA ARG A 187 -10.81 4.61 1.05
C ARG A 187 -11.11 5.37 -0.25
N ILE A 188 -12.38 5.44 -0.66
CA ILE A 188 -12.81 6.22 -1.82
C ILE A 188 -12.69 7.72 -1.52
N LYS A 189 -13.21 8.16 -0.37
CA LYS A 189 -13.19 9.57 0.05
C LYS A 189 -11.77 10.13 0.17
N LEU A 190 -10.85 9.37 0.73
CA LEU A 190 -9.48 9.78 1.04
C LEU A 190 -8.47 9.44 -0.07
N ARG A 191 -8.93 8.98 -1.25
CA ARG A 191 -8.04 8.43 -2.30
C ARG A 191 -6.97 9.41 -2.79
N PHE A 192 -7.28 10.71 -2.80
CA PHE A 192 -6.37 11.76 -3.27
C PHE A 192 -5.52 12.38 -2.15
N SER A 193 -5.83 12.08 -0.88
CA SER A 193 -5.21 12.71 0.30
C SER A 193 -3.68 12.69 0.26
N TRP A 194 -3.10 11.63 -0.31
CA TRP A 194 -1.66 11.45 -0.38
C TRP A 194 -0.99 12.33 -1.43
N PHE A 195 -1.61 12.53 -2.59
CA PHE A 195 -1.06 13.38 -3.64
C PHE A 195 -1.22 14.86 -3.30
N ILE A 196 -2.36 15.23 -2.70
CA ILE A 196 -2.55 16.57 -2.13
C ILE A 196 -1.48 16.85 -1.06
N PHE A 197 -1.14 15.86 -0.22
CA PHE A 197 -0.05 15.99 0.74
C PHE A 197 1.30 16.26 0.04
N LEU A 198 1.64 15.51 -1.02
CA LEU A 198 2.86 15.76 -1.78
C LEU A 198 2.86 17.16 -2.39
N ASP A 199 1.79 17.57 -3.04
CA ASP A 199 1.71 18.87 -3.72
C ASP A 199 1.84 20.05 -2.74
N GLN A 200 1.33 19.93 -1.52
CA GLN A 200 1.34 21.03 -0.54
C GLN A 200 2.53 21.01 0.44
N TYR A 201 3.23 19.89 0.59
CA TYR A 201 4.24 19.75 1.63
C TYR A 201 5.40 20.73 1.44
N GLY A 202 5.74 21.50 2.48
CA GLY A 202 6.81 22.49 2.44
C GLY A 202 6.42 23.86 1.88
N LYS A 203 5.16 24.07 1.47
CA LYS A 203 4.64 25.39 1.11
C LYS A 203 4.29 26.20 2.36
N ASP A 204 4.45 27.52 2.30
CA ASP A 204 4.23 28.45 3.44
C ASP A 204 2.83 28.34 4.06
N ASN A 205 1.82 27.94 3.28
CA ASN A 205 0.43 27.77 3.72
C ASN A 205 0.04 26.32 4.05
N PHE A 206 1.00 25.42 4.22
CA PHE A 206 0.74 24.01 4.51
C PHE A 206 0.00 23.86 5.84
N SER A 207 -1.24 23.38 5.79
CA SER A 207 -1.99 23.04 6.99
C SER A 207 -2.89 21.83 6.76
N PHE A 208 -3.07 21.01 7.79
CA PHE A 208 -3.95 19.84 7.70
C PHE A 208 -5.41 20.24 7.38
N LYS A 209 -5.82 21.45 7.79
CA LYS A 209 -7.16 21.97 7.47
C LYS A 209 -7.30 22.25 5.96
N ASN A 210 -6.27 22.84 5.34
CA ASN A 210 -6.25 23.12 3.90
C ASN A 210 -6.24 21.83 3.07
N LEU A 211 -5.45 20.82 3.49
CA LEU A 211 -5.45 19.50 2.85
C LEU A 211 -6.85 18.86 2.81
N ILE A 212 -7.57 18.91 3.93
CA ILE A 212 -8.92 18.32 4.02
C ILE A 212 -9.91 19.11 3.16
N LYS A 213 -9.80 20.44 3.12
CA LYS A 213 -10.65 21.28 2.28
C LYS A 213 -10.45 20.95 0.79
N GLU A 214 -9.21 20.89 0.33
CA GLU A 214 -8.89 20.54 -1.07
C GLU A 214 -9.37 19.13 -1.42
N MET A 215 -9.23 18.18 -0.49
CA MET A 215 -9.74 16.83 -0.66
C MET A 215 -11.27 16.80 -0.82
N GLU A 216 -12.01 17.59 -0.04
CA GLU A 216 -13.47 17.69 -0.16
C GLU A 216 -13.91 18.32 -1.49
N GLU A 217 -13.16 19.30 -2.01
CA GLU A 217 -13.39 19.92 -3.31
C GLU A 217 -13.18 18.91 -4.46
N LEU A 218 -12.06 18.17 -4.43
CA LEU A 218 -11.77 17.13 -5.42
C LEU A 218 -12.74 15.95 -5.33
N GLU A 219 -13.19 15.57 -4.13
CA GLU A 219 -14.20 14.53 -3.94
C GLU A 219 -15.52 14.92 -4.63
N LYS A 220 -15.97 16.18 -4.49
CA LYS A 220 -17.21 16.67 -5.11
C LYS A 220 -17.17 16.57 -6.63
N ILE A 221 -16.08 16.99 -7.26
CA ILE A 221 -15.91 16.92 -8.72
C ILE A 221 -15.90 15.48 -9.19
N SER A 222 -15.16 14.63 -8.49
CA SER A 222 -15.00 13.24 -8.86
C SER A 222 -16.27 12.36 -8.68
N LYS A 223 -17.35 12.93 -8.13
CA LYS A 223 -18.69 12.31 -8.05
C LYS A 223 -19.61 12.68 -9.22
N ASN A 224 -19.23 13.65 -10.05
CA ASN A 224 -20.00 14.09 -11.22
C ASN A 224 -20.17 12.94 -12.24
N GLU A 225 -21.33 12.82 -12.87
CA GLU A 225 -21.61 11.76 -13.85
C GLU A 225 -20.70 11.83 -15.06
N GLN A 226 -20.31 13.04 -15.49
CA GLN A 226 -19.33 13.23 -16.56
C GLN A 226 -17.96 12.66 -16.19
N PHE A 227 -17.50 12.87 -14.95
CA PHE A 227 -16.25 12.29 -14.44
C PHE A 227 -16.34 10.75 -14.38
N LYS A 228 -17.47 10.19 -13.91
CA LYS A 228 -17.69 8.74 -13.88
C LYS A 228 -17.76 8.11 -15.27
N LYS A 229 -18.36 8.79 -16.23
CA LYS A 229 -18.48 8.33 -17.62
C LYS A 229 -17.13 8.43 -18.35
N ALA A 230 -16.40 9.53 -18.19
CA ALA A 230 -15.02 9.65 -18.66
C ALA A 230 -14.10 8.62 -18.00
N PHE A 231 -14.30 8.32 -16.72
CA PHE A 231 -13.57 7.27 -16.01
C PHE A 231 -13.92 5.87 -16.54
N MET A 232 -15.20 5.49 -16.65
CA MET A 232 -15.58 4.14 -17.13
C MET A 232 -15.21 3.89 -18.60
N ILE A 233 -15.23 4.91 -19.46
CA ILE A 233 -14.80 4.80 -20.85
C ILE A 233 -13.27 4.71 -20.96
N ASN A 234 -12.51 5.31 -20.03
CA ASN A 234 -11.04 5.34 -20.05
C ASN A 234 -10.35 4.42 -19.02
N PHE A 235 -11.06 3.64 -18.21
CA PHE A 235 -10.50 2.71 -17.20
C PHE A 235 -11.22 1.35 -17.21
N GLY A 236 -11.79 0.97 -18.35
CA GLY A 236 -12.42 -0.34 -18.55
C GLY A 236 -11.47 -1.50 -18.26
N VAL A 237 -12.06 -2.62 -17.84
CA VAL A 237 -11.50 -3.87 -17.30
C VAL A 237 -10.19 -4.36 -17.97
N ASP A 238 -9.98 -4.07 -19.25
CA ASP A 238 -8.78 -4.38 -20.02
C ASP A 238 -7.48 -3.79 -19.43
N SER A 239 -7.54 -2.66 -18.71
CA SER A 239 -6.36 -2.00 -18.15
C SER A 239 -5.80 -2.73 -16.94
N VAL A 240 -6.70 -3.25 -16.11
CA VAL A 240 -6.35 -4.10 -14.97
C VAL A 240 -5.84 -5.45 -15.48
N GLU A 241 -6.41 -5.97 -16.57
CA GLU A 241 -5.99 -7.22 -17.19
C GLU A 241 -4.63 -7.12 -17.87
N VAL A 242 -4.31 -6.03 -18.59
CA VAL A 242 -2.97 -5.78 -19.16
C VAL A 242 -1.92 -5.57 -18.05
N LEU A 243 -2.28 -4.89 -16.96
CA LEU A 243 -1.41 -4.74 -15.77
C LEU A 243 -1.17 -6.07 -15.07
N ILE A 244 -2.23 -6.86 -14.87
CA ILE A 244 -2.15 -8.21 -14.31
C ILE A 244 -1.34 -9.12 -15.22
N ASN A 245 -1.50 -9.04 -16.55
CA ASN A 245 -0.76 -9.84 -17.52
C ASN A 245 0.71 -9.42 -17.63
N THR A 246 1.02 -8.14 -17.46
CA THR A 246 2.41 -7.64 -17.40
C THR A 246 3.10 -8.05 -16.11
N VAL A 247 2.38 -8.00 -14.98
CA VAL A 247 2.88 -8.51 -13.69
C VAL A 247 3.02 -10.03 -13.72
N ASN A 248 2.06 -10.74 -14.30
CA ASN A 248 2.10 -12.19 -14.47
C ASN A 248 3.22 -12.62 -15.42
N SER A 249 3.52 -11.88 -16.49
CA SER A 249 4.63 -12.21 -17.40
C SER A 249 6.01 -11.95 -16.75
N LEU A 250 6.11 -10.96 -15.85
CA LEU A 250 7.31 -10.74 -15.05
C LEU A 250 7.54 -11.85 -14.02
N ILE A 251 6.46 -12.44 -13.49
CA ILE A 251 6.51 -13.53 -12.50
C ILE A 251 6.72 -14.89 -13.20
N SER A 252 6.00 -15.17 -14.28
CA SER A 252 6.00 -16.46 -14.96
C SER A 252 7.32 -16.75 -15.68
N ASN A 253 7.93 -15.74 -16.31
CA ASN A 253 9.11 -15.95 -17.16
C ASN A 253 10.43 -16.08 -16.38
N LYS A 254 10.47 -15.83 -15.07
CA LYS A 254 11.69 -15.94 -14.25
C LYS A 254 11.61 -16.87 -13.04
N LEU A 255 10.43 -17.15 -12.51
CA LEU A 255 10.28 -18.03 -11.33
C LEU A 255 9.93 -19.47 -11.72
N ILE A 256 9.22 -19.70 -12.83
CA ILE A 256 8.80 -21.04 -13.25
C ILE A 256 9.96 -21.85 -13.84
N SER A 257 10.97 -21.20 -14.45
CA SER A 257 12.15 -21.88 -14.99
C SER A 257 13.14 -22.37 -13.92
N LEU A 258 12.97 -21.97 -12.66
CA LEU A 258 13.78 -22.43 -11.53
C LEU A 258 13.10 -23.57 -10.74
N ASN A 259 11.89 -23.96 -11.13
CA ASN A 259 11.03 -24.81 -10.31
C ASN A 259 11.26 -26.33 -10.50
N SER A 260 12.21 -26.74 -11.34
CA SER A 260 12.37 -28.15 -11.67
C SER A 260 13.39 -28.93 -10.83
N ASN A 261 14.23 -28.29 -9.98
CA ASN A 261 15.26 -29.05 -9.24
C ASN A 261 15.81 -28.42 -7.94
N VAL A 262 15.24 -27.34 -7.40
CA VAL A 262 15.83 -26.66 -6.23
C VAL A 262 15.05 -27.06 -4.96
N GLY A 263 15.74 -27.68 -4.00
CA GLY A 263 15.14 -28.32 -2.82
C GLY A 263 14.25 -27.43 -1.94
N ASN A 264 13.60 -28.05 -0.93
CA ASN A 264 12.53 -27.46 -0.09
C ASN A 264 12.80 -26.03 0.42
N VAL A 265 14.06 -25.69 0.74
CA VAL A 265 14.46 -24.34 1.19
C VAL A 265 14.31 -23.29 0.09
N ALA A 266 14.79 -23.60 -1.12
CA ALA A 266 14.74 -22.67 -2.23
C ALA A 266 13.32 -22.47 -2.75
N GLY A 267 12.49 -23.52 -2.75
CA GLY A 267 11.07 -23.41 -3.12
C GLY A 267 10.30 -22.43 -2.21
N VAL A 268 10.51 -22.50 -0.89
CA VAL A 268 9.88 -21.57 0.08
C VAL A 268 10.38 -20.14 -0.11
N VAL A 269 11.70 -19.95 -0.28
CA VAL A 269 12.31 -18.64 -0.51
C VAL A 269 11.81 -17.99 -1.79
N LEU A 270 11.77 -18.75 -2.89
CA LEU A 270 11.32 -18.26 -4.20
C LEU A 270 9.83 -17.90 -4.20
N LYS A 271 9.00 -18.68 -3.50
CA LYS A 271 7.57 -18.39 -3.35
C LYS A 271 7.34 -17.06 -2.62
N HIS A 272 7.95 -16.87 -1.45
CA HIS A 272 7.81 -15.62 -0.69
C HIS A 272 8.35 -14.40 -1.45
N ALA A 273 9.42 -14.58 -2.22
CA ALA A 273 9.93 -13.54 -3.09
C ALA A 273 8.99 -13.19 -4.24
N GLY A 274 8.44 -14.19 -4.91
CA GLY A 274 7.45 -14.01 -5.97
C GLY A 274 6.20 -13.27 -5.49
N ASP A 275 5.64 -13.71 -4.37
CA ASP A 275 4.43 -13.12 -3.78
C ASP A 275 4.64 -11.64 -3.40
N GLU A 276 5.76 -11.29 -2.76
CA GLU A 276 6.04 -9.89 -2.41
C GLU A 276 6.28 -9.05 -3.67
N ILE A 277 7.03 -9.54 -4.66
CA ILE A 277 7.25 -8.82 -5.93
C ILE A 277 5.92 -8.53 -6.63
N ALA A 278 5.05 -9.54 -6.73
CA ALA A 278 3.71 -9.41 -7.31
C ALA A 278 2.88 -8.35 -6.57
N MET A 279 2.88 -8.42 -5.24
CA MET A 279 2.14 -7.48 -4.39
C MET A 279 2.67 -6.04 -4.56
N GLN A 280 4.00 -5.85 -4.63
CA GLN A 280 4.60 -4.53 -4.79
C GLN A 280 4.34 -3.95 -6.17
N ALA A 281 4.39 -4.77 -7.23
CA ALA A 281 4.04 -4.35 -8.58
C ALA A 281 2.56 -3.98 -8.70
N SER A 282 1.65 -4.79 -8.15
CA SER A 282 0.21 -4.47 -8.07
C SER A 282 -0.05 -3.18 -7.29
N SER A 283 0.66 -2.98 -6.18
CA SER A 283 0.57 -1.75 -5.38
C SER A 283 1.05 -0.52 -6.17
N PHE A 284 2.17 -0.62 -6.88
CA PHE A 284 2.68 0.46 -7.73
C PHE A 284 1.67 0.83 -8.83
N ALA A 285 1.12 -0.16 -9.52
CA ALA A 285 0.09 0.05 -10.54
C ALA A 285 -1.16 0.76 -9.99
N LYS A 286 -1.64 0.35 -8.80
CA LYS A 286 -2.76 1.00 -8.12
C LYS A 286 -2.46 2.45 -7.77
N ILE A 287 -1.25 2.76 -7.29
CA ILE A 287 -0.83 4.12 -6.98
C ILE A 287 -0.85 4.98 -8.24
N ALA A 288 -0.28 4.49 -9.32
CA ALA A 288 -0.18 5.23 -10.56
C ALA A 288 -1.58 5.49 -11.17
N ALA A 289 -2.46 4.48 -11.19
CA ALA A 289 -3.87 4.66 -11.58
C ALA A 289 -4.60 5.71 -10.72
N MET A 290 -4.38 5.73 -9.40
CA MET A 290 -4.95 6.75 -8.52
C MET A 290 -4.41 8.15 -8.79
N TYR A 291 -3.16 8.27 -9.21
CA TYR A 291 -2.56 9.56 -9.54
C TYR A 291 -3.11 10.14 -10.84
N ILE A 292 -3.31 9.31 -11.85
CA ILE A 292 -3.97 9.71 -13.09
C ILE A 292 -5.37 10.27 -12.78
N LEU A 293 -6.13 9.59 -11.93
CA LEU A 293 -7.42 10.08 -11.45
C LEU A 293 -7.33 11.44 -10.74
N TYR A 294 -6.27 11.63 -9.96
CA TYR A 294 -6.01 12.89 -9.28
C TYR A 294 -5.74 14.03 -10.27
N GLN A 295 -4.89 13.80 -11.28
CA GLN A 295 -4.62 14.80 -12.32
C GLN A 295 -5.88 15.22 -13.07
N PHE A 296 -6.75 14.26 -13.42
CA PHE A 296 -8.02 14.58 -14.06
C PHE A 296 -8.92 15.44 -13.16
N ALA A 297 -9.05 15.08 -11.88
CA ALA A 297 -9.84 15.86 -10.94
C ALA A 297 -9.26 17.27 -10.74
N ARG A 298 -7.94 17.42 -10.71
CA ARG A 298 -7.27 18.73 -10.67
C ARG A 298 -7.47 19.55 -11.94
N GLN A 299 -7.38 18.92 -13.10
CA GLN A 299 -7.61 19.57 -14.40
C GLN A 299 -9.03 20.14 -14.48
N GLU A 300 -10.03 19.40 -14.01
CA GLU A 300 -11.42 19.88 -13.95
C GLU A 300 -11.61 21.01 -12.91
N LEU A 301 -10.96 20.92 -11.74
CA LEU A 301 -11.14 21.89 -10.66
C LEU A 301 -10.39 23.21 -10.90
N TYR A 302 -9.15 23.14 -11.37
CA TYR A 302 -8.20 24.26 -11.43
C TYR A 302 -7.73 24.59 -12.84
N GLY A 303 -8.12 23.81 -13.86
CA GLY A 303 -7.64 23.98 -15.24
C GLY A 303 -6.17 23.57 -15.44
N LYS A 304 -5.55 22.94 -14.43
CA LYS A 304 -4.16 22.47 -14.43
C LYS A 304 -4.09 21.05 -13.88
N SER A 305 -3.38 20.18 -14.58
CA SER A 305 -3.26 18.76 -14.23
C SER A 305 -2.22 18.50 -13.14
N GLN A 306 -1.28 19.44 -12.94
CA GLN A 306 -0.09 19.24 -12.11
C GLN A 306 0.30 20.52 -11.35
N GLU A 307 0.93 20.33 -10.19
CA GLU A 307 1.60 21.38 -9.44
C GLU A 307 2.94 20.87 -8.93
N VAL A 308 4.00 21.14 -9.69
CA VAL A 308 5.35 20.66 -9.39
C VAL A 308 5.78 21.20 -8.02
N ASN A 309 6.06 20.30 -7.08
CA ASN A 309 6.59 20.66 -5.77
C ASN A 309 8.11 20.53 -5.72
N ASP A 310 8.81 21.60 -6.12
CA ASP A 310 10.28 21.63 -6.10
C ASP A 310 10.87 21.45 -4.69
N PHE A 311 10.14 21.76 -3.61
CA PHE A 311 10.63 21.54 -2.24
C PHE A 311 10.91 20.07 -1.99
N ILE A 312 10.00 19.17 -2.40
CA ILE A 312 10.17 17.72 -2.21
C ILE A 312 11.38 17.19 -2.96
N TYR A 313 11.58 17.65 -4.19
CA TYR A 313 12.69 17.20 -5.03
C TYR A 313 14.05 17.70 -4.53
N ASN A 314 14.07 18.83 -3.82
CA ASN A 314 15.27 19.36 -3.17
C ASN A 314 15.57 18.70 -1.81
N LEU A 315 14.73 17.80 -1.30
CA LEU A 315 15.03 17.01 -0.10
C LEU A 315 16.00 15.85 -0.39
N GLY A 316 16.48 15.68 -1.62
CA GLY A 316 17.46 14.66 -2.02
C GLY A 316 18.75 14.60 -1.20
#